data_AF-A0A9N8DM13-F1
#
_entry.id   AF-A0A9N8DM13-F1
#
_cell.length_a   1.000
_cell.length_b   1.000
_cell.length_c   1.000
_cell.angle_alpha   90.00
_cell.angle_beta   90.00
_cell.angle_gamma   90.00
#
_symmetry.space_group_name_H-M   'P 1'
#
loop_
_entity.id
_entity.type
_entity.pdbx_description
1 polymer ?
#
loop_
_entity_poly.entity_id
_entity_poly.type
_entity_poly.pdbx_seq_one_letter_code
_entity_poly.pdbx_strand_id
1 'polypeptide(L)'
;MDSTTPTADSSAPSAAPAVAPAPSKQTGIDIQQALDILSDRSPHDHSGCHAHQTDQLKSMGQTIDLNNNSTSEQNNNNNNENDDPDQKQQQELEDLEQRRKERAAQLQEELKSMTVKELLQTVLETQQQRVATYQGYNQSLTQVLQSANMTAYMSSCAHTTAAFAVLSDTIRAVRQALPPKLAKLITNLQQHEQQKLHLTAAWHLERIRERNENMIHDTNSGDKRIAKLLNQGVQSLQQQLQECVEEINECIEEIRYAMMEEEDNEQE
;
A
#
# COMPACT_ATOMS: atom_id res chain seq x y z
N MET A 1 51.28 54.91 20.32
CA MET A 1 49.88 55.10 19.88
C MET A 1 49.18 53.81 20.18
N ASP A 2 48.59 53.79 21.37
CA ASP A 2 47.79 52.69 21.91
C ASP A 2 46.53 52.48 21.07
N SER A 3 46.16 51.23 20.86
CA SER A 3 44.82 50.86 20.39
C SER A 3 44.39 49.62 21.14
N THR A 4 43.81 49.90 22.30
CA THR A 4 43.08 49.04 23.21
C THR A 4 41.79 48.56 22.53
N THR A 5 41.62 47.25 22.43
CA THR A 5 40.33 46.61 22.14
C THR A 5 39.63 46.25 23.46
N PRO A 6 38.34 46.59 23.64
CA PRO A 6 37.62 46.25 24.86
C PRO A 6 36.92 44.89 24.77
N THR A 7 37.05 44.14 25.86
CA THR A 7 36.23 43.01 26.27
C THR A 7 34.79 43.44 26.54
N ALA A 8 33.82 42.76 25.93
CA ALA A 8 32.41 42.86 26.30
C ALA A 8 31.89 41.46 26.67
N ASP A 9 31.72 41.32 27.98
CA ASP A 9 31.02 40.29 28.73
C ASP A 9 29.50 40.40 28.42
N SER A 10 28.84 39.29 28.11
CA SER A 10 27.38 39.26 28.03
C SER A 10 26.84 37.95 28.59
N SER A 11 26.19 38.13 29.72
CA SER A 11 25.54 37.14 30.56
C SER A 11 24.34 36.49 29.85
N ALA A 12 24.30 35.16 29.86
CA ALA A 12 23.14 34.38 29.42
C ALA A 12 22.12 34.24 30.57
N PRO A 13 20.83 34.52 30.36
CA PRO A 13 19.79 34.16 31.32
C PRO A 13 19.38 32.69 31.20
N SER A 14 19.37 32.03 32.36
CA SER A 14 18.86 30.69 32.61
C SER A 14 17.36 30.59 32.28
N ALA A 15 16.99 29.73 31.33
CA ALA A 15 15.61 29.39 31.01
C ALA A 15 15.17 28.15 31.81
N ALA A 16 13.99 28.28 32.41
CA ALA A 16 13.28 27.30 33.24
C ALA A 16 12.89 26.01 32.47
N PRO A 17 12.62 24.89 33.19
CA PRO A 17 12.31 23.61 32.57
C PRO A 17 10.93 23.60 31.89
N ALA A 18 10.92 23.17 30.64
CA ALA A 18 9.71 22.94 29.85
C ALA A 18 8.86 21.83 30.51
N VAL A 19 7.61 22.18 30.82
CA VAL A 19 6.56 21.25 31.22
C VAL A 19 6.23 20.35 30.01
N ALA A 20 6.34 19.04 30.20
CA ALA A 20 6.03 18.05 29.18
C ALA A 20 4.54 18.13 28.78
N PRO A 21 4.20 18.10 27.48
CA PRO A 21 2.81 18.07 27.03
C PRO A 21 2.19 16.70 27.35
N ALA A 22 0.96 16.73 27.85
CA ALA A 22 0.13 15.56 28.10
C ALA A 22 -0.17 14.80 26.79
N PRO A 23 -0.36 13.47 26.83
CA PRO A 23 -0.62 12.67 25.64
C PRO A 23 -1.94 13.08 24.98
N SER A 24 -1.86 13.56 23.75
CA SER A 24 -3.02 13.78 22.88
C SER A 24 -3.66 12.43 22.60
N LYS A 25 -4.95 12.30 22.92
CA LYS A 25 -5.79 11.16 22.53
C LYS A 25 -5.84 11.12 21.01
N GLN A 26 -5.11 10.19 20.39
CA GLN A 26 -5.25 9.88 18.97
C GLN A 26 -6.63 9.25 18.77
N THR A 27 -7.59 10.05 18.32
CA THR A 27 -8.88 9.60 17.76
C THR A 27 -8.66 9.15 16.32
N GLY A 28 -7.80 8.15 16.13
CA GLY A 28 -7.46 7.61 14.83
C GLY A 28 -7.25 6.11 14.93
N ILE A 29 -7.73 5.37 13.93
CA ILE A 29 -7.49 3.94 13.80
C ILE A 29 -5.97 3.73 13.71
N ASP A 30 -5.42 2.90 14.60
CA ASP A 30 -3.99 2.58 14.60
C ASP A 30 -3.65 1.70 13.40
N ILE A 31 -3.17 2.35 12.34
CA ILE A 31 -2.80 1.71 11.08
C ILE A 31 -1.67 0.71 11.27
N GLN A 32 -0.78 0.91 12.25
CA GLN A 32 0.30 -0.05 12.55
C GLN A 32 -0.29 -1.35 13.08
N GLN A 33 -1.29 -1.25 13.96
CA GLN A 33 -2.02 -2.41 14.47
C GLN A 33 -2.81 -3.15 13.35
N ALA A 34 -3.32 -2.41 12.36
CA ALA A 34 -3.97 -3.01 11.19
C ALA A 34 -2.99 -3.66 10.20
N LEU A 35 -1.76 -3.14 10.11
CA LEU A 35 -0.70 -3.66 9.25
C LEU A 35 -0.02 -4.90 9.83
N ASP A 36 0.15 -4.99 11.16
CA ASP A 36 0.70 -6.17 11.82
C ASP A 36 -0.15 -7.42 11.52
N ILE A 37 -1.48 -7.30 11.60
CA ILE A 37 -2.44 -8.37 11.27
C ILE A 37 -2.36 -8.79 9.79
N LEU A 38 -1.96 -7.89 8.89
CA LEU A 38 -1.83 -8.18 7.46
C LEU A 38 -0.43 -8.72 7.10
N SER A 39 0.58 -8.44 7.91
CA SER A 39 1.95 -8.94 7.73
C SER A 39 2.08 -10.42 8.10
N ASP A 40 1.26 -10.91 9.04
CA ASP A 40 1.18 -12.34 9.40
C ASP A 40 0.59 -13.23 8.28
N ARG A 41 0.11 -12.62 7.18
CA ARG A 41 -0.38 -13.34 5.99
C ARG A 41 0.72 -13.83 5.04
N SER A 42 1.99 -13.70 5.40
CA SER A 42 3.08 -14.42 4.73
C SER A 42 3.57 -15.61 5.55
N PRO A 43 2.86 -16.75 5.56
CA PRO A 43 3.51 -18.01 5.85
C PRO A 43 4.15 -18.57 4.58
N HIS A 44 5.35 -19.10 4.76
CA HIS A 44 6.04 -20.07 3.92
C HIS A 44 5.13 -20.93 3.02
N ASP A 45 5.33 -20.86 1.69
CA ASP A 45 5.82 -21.96 0.85
C ASP A 45 5.49 -21.68 -0.63
N HIS A 46 6.52 -21.35 -1.41
CA HIS A 46 6.47 -21.49 -2.87
C HIS A 46 6.80 -22.94 -3.24
N SER A 47 5.92 -23.88 -2.91
CA SER A 47 5.87 -25.19 -3.55
C SER A 47 4.45 -25.43 -4.04
N GLY A 48 4.28 -25.45 -5.36
CA GLY A 48 3.05 -25.93 -6.01
C GLY A 48 2.26 -24.91 -6.81
N CYS A 49 2.87 -24.29 -7.83
CA CYS A 49 2.07 -23.71 -8.91
C CYS A 49 1.56 -24.82 -9.84
N HIS A 50 0.46 -25.48 -9.46
CA HIS A 50 -0.29 -26.31 -10.40
C HIS A 50 -1.10 -25.40 -11.33
N ALA A 51 -0.50 -25.05 -12.46
CA ALA A 51 -1.21 -24.47 -13.59
C ALA A 51 -2.28 -25.46 -14.09
N HIS A 52 -3.52 -24.96 -14.17
CA HIS A 52 -4.64 -25.65 -14.79
C HIS A 52 -4.30 -25.87 -16.29
N GLN A 53 -3.82 -27.07 -16.62
CA GLN A 53 -3.57 -27.51 -17.98
C GLN A 53 -4.91 -27.78 -18.66
N THR A 54 -5.17 -27.11 -19.77
CA THR A 54 -6.27 -27.40 -20.68
C THR A 54 -6.01 -28.73 -21.39
N ASP A 55 -7.05 -29.57 -21.50
CA ASP A 55 -7.01 -30.99 -21.91
C ASP A 55 -6.65 -31.26 -23.41
N GLN A 56 -5.96 -30.36 -24.11
CA GLN A 56 -5.67 -30.50 -25.55
C GLN A 56 -4.21 -30.79 -25.92
N LEU A 57 -3.29 -30.97 -24.97
CA LEU A 57 -1.87 -31.23 -25.26
C LEU A 57 -1.33 -32.62 -24.83
N LYS A 58 -2.20 -33.55 -24.42
CA LYS A 58 -1.81 -34.92 -23.99
C LYS A 58 -1.24 -35.85 -25.08
N SER A 59 -1.00 -35.38 -26.30
CA SER A 59 -0.68 -36.27 -27.43
C SER A 59 0.78 -36.31 -27.89
N MET A 60 1.72 -35.51 -27.36
CA MET A 60 3.10 -35.48 -27.90
C MET A 60 4.22 -35.36 -26.85
N GLY A 61 4.21 -36.21 -25.83
CA GLY A 61 5.34 -36.32 -24.90
C GLY A 61 5.49 -37.72 -24.35
N GLN A 62 6.53 -38.44 -24.77
CA GLN A 62 6.98 -39.67 -24.12
C GLN A 62 7.28 -39.37 -22.65
N THR A 63 6.52 -39.99 -21.75
CA THR A 63 6.81 -39.94 -20.31
C THR A 63 7.75 -41.10 -20.00
N ILE A 64 8.91 -40.80 -19.45
CA ILE A 64 9.84 -41.82 -18.93
C ILE A 64 9.31 -42.21 -17.55
N ASP A 65 8.70 -43.39 -17.45
CA ASP A 65 8.31 -43.99 -16.17
C ASP A 65 9.56 -44.43 -15.40
N LEU A 66 9.90 -43.68 -14.36
CA LEU A 66 10.85 -44.09 -13.32
C LEU A 66 10.06 -44.50 -12.08
N ASN A 67 9.49 -45.71 -12.09
CA ASN A 67 9.10 -46.37 -10.84
C ASN A 67 9.13 -47.89 -11.02
N ASN A 68 10.24 -48.50 -10.59
CA ASN A 68 10.31 -49.95 -10.41
C ASN A 68 11.29 -50.34 -9.29
N ASN A 69 10.76 -50.45 -8.07
CA ASN A 69 11.13 -51.39 -6.99
C ASN A 69 10.24 -51.05 -5.77
N SER A 70 9.24 -51.84 -5.37
CA SER A 70 9.34 -53.08 -4.57
C SER A 70 10.43 -52.95 -3.48
N THR A 71 10.21 -53.05 -2.17
CA THR A 71 9.21 -53.80 -1.39
C THR A 71 9.42 -53.50 0.12
N SER A 72 8.34 -53.57 0.92
CA SER A 72 8.31 -53.86 2.38
C SER A 72 8.81 -52.74 3.34
N GLU A 73 8.22 -52.43 4.50
CA GLU A 73 7.52 -53.22 5.53
C GLU A 73 6.49 -52.38 6.31
N GLN A 74 5.51 -53.09 6.88
CA GLN A 74 4.46 -52.63 7.78
C GLN A 74 5.02 -52.15 9.13
N ASN A 75 4.49 -51.05 9.68
CA ASN A 75 4.17 -51.01 11.12
C ASN A 75 3.20 -49.87 11.52
N ASN A 76 2.00 -50.30 11.91
CA ASN A 76 1.14 -49.84 13.01
C ASN A 76 0.83 -48.35 13.26
N ASN A 77 -0.48 -48.07 13.14
CA ASN A 77 -1.35 -47.36 14.09
C ASN A 77 -0.82 -46.07 14.75
N ASN A 78 -1.36 -44.94 14.28
CA ASN A 78 -2.24 -44.15 15.15
C ASN A 78 -3.24 -43.37 14.31
N ASN A 79 -4.52 -43.63 14.58
CA ASN A 79 -5.62 -42.72 14.30
C ASN A 79 -5.27 -41.36 14.89
N ASN A 80 -5.06 -40.36 14.06
CA ASN A 80 -5.33 -38.98 14.42
C ASN A 80 -5.65 -38.20 13.16
N GLU A 81 -6.91 -37.77 13.13
CA GLU A 81 -7.42 -36.56 12.48
C GLU A 81 -6.89 -36.28 11.08
N ASN A 82 -7.75 -36.63 10.11
CA ASN A 82 -7.83 -35.98 8.81
C ASN A 82 -8.13 -34.48 9.01
N ASP A 83 -7.15 -33.70 9.48
CA ASP A 83 -7.16 -32.25 9.34
C ASP A 83 -6.81 -31.97 7.87
N ASP A 84 -7.85 -31.92 7.06
CA ASP A 84 -7.77 -31.51 5.66
C ASP A 84 -7.30 -30.04 5.64
N PRO A 85 -6.09 -29.74 5.12
CA PRO A 85 -5.53 -28.38 5.13
C PRO A 85 -6.44 -27.37 4.43
N ASP A 86 -7.31 -27.83 3.51
CA ASP A 86 -8.28 -26.99 2.81
C ASP A 86 -9.39 -26.47 3.74
N GLN A 87 -9.82 -27.22 4.77
CA GLN A 87 -10.87 -26.75 5.69
C GLN A 87 -10.38 -25.63 6.61
N LYS A 88 -9.13 -25.71 7.05
CA LYS A 88 -8.53 -24.70 7.94
C LYS A 88 -8.33 -23.35 7.23
N GLN A 89 -7.92 -23.39 5.95
CA GLN A 89 -7.73 -22.19 5.14
C GLN A 89 -9.06 -21.48 4.84
N GLN A 90 -10.12 -22.26 4.61
CA GLN A 90 -11.46 -21.73 4.34
C GLN A 90 -12.06 -21.06 5.59
N GLN A 91 -11.88 -21.67 6.76
CA GLN A 91 -12.34 -21.10 8.03
C GLN A 91 -11.60 -19.79 8.40
N GLU A 92 -10.31 -19.69 8.11
CA GLU A 92 -9.52 -18.47 8.33
C GLU A 92 -9.94 -17.32 7.40
N LEU A 93 -10.29 -17.66 6.14
CA LEU A 93 -10.80 -16.68 5.19
C LEU A 93 -12.15 -16.10 5.64
N GLU A 94 -13.05 -16.96 6.13
CA GLU A 94 -14.37 -16.56 6.63
C GLU A 94 -14.27 -15.68 7.88
N ASP A 95 -13.43 -16.05 8.86
CA ASP A 95 -13.21 -15.23 10.06
C ASP A 95 -12.67 -13.83 9.71
N LEU A 96 -11.73 -13.75 8.76
CA LEU A 96 -11.24 -12.46 8.29
C LEU A 96 -12.35 -11.62 7.62
N GLU A 97 -13.16 -12.24 6.76
CA GLU A 97 -14.26 -11.53 6.10
C GLU A 97 -15.27 -11.00 7.13
N GLN A 98 -15.56 -11.80 8.15
CA GLN A 98 -16.45 -11.40 9.23
C GLN A 98 -15.88 -10.22 10.03
N ARG A 99 -14.60 -10.27 10.43
CA ARG A 99 -13.94 -9.13 11.11
C ARG A 99 -13.96 -7.86 10.26
N ARG A 100 -13.82 -7.98 8.94
CA ARG A 100 -13.95 -6.84 8.01
C ARG A 100 -15.36 -6.24 8.03
N LYS A 101 -16.39 -7.09 7.99
CA LYS A 101 -17.79 -6.65 8.07
C LYS A 101 -18.09 -5.97 9.39
N GLU A 102 -17.63 -6.54 10.50
CA GLU A 102 -17.83 -5.97 11.84
C GLU A 102 -17.16 -4.60 11.97
N ARG A 103 -15.91 -4.47 11.52
CA ARG A 103 -15.19 -3.19 11.52
C ARG A 103 -15.89 -2.15 10.64
N ALA A 104 -16.36 -2.56 9.45
CA ALA A 104 -17.09 -1.67 8.55
C ALA A 104 -18.40 -1.18 9.19
N ALA A 105 -19.12 -2.04 9.90
CA ALA A 105 -20.34 -1.67 10.62
C ALA A 105 -20.08 -0.70 11.77
N GLN A 106 -19.05 -0.96 12.58
CA GLN A 106 -18.63 -0.07 13.68
C GLN A 106 -18.23 1.31 13.14
N LEU A 107 -17.41 1.35 12.09
CA LEU A 107 -17.02 2.60 11.44
C LEU A 107 -18.24 3.35 10.91
N GLN A 108 -19.19 2.65 10.28
CA GLN A 108 -20.40 3.28 9.77
C GLN A 108 -21.30 3.86 10.88
N GLU A 109 -21.30 3.26 12.08
CA GLU A 109 -22.03 3.80 13.23
C GLU A 109 -21.39 5.08 13.76
N GLU A 110 -20.06 5.10 13.89
CA GLU A 110 -19.30 6.29 14.28
C GLU A 110 -19.52 7.45 13.30
N LEU A 111 -19.39 7.18 12.00
CA LEU A 111 -19.54 8.18 10.94
C LEU A 111 -20.95 8.81 10.87
N LYS A 112 -22.00 8.12 11.34
CA LYS A 112 -23.37 8.68 11.36
C LYS A 112 -23.52 9.81 12.38
N SER A 113 -22.67 9.84 13.40
CA SER A 113 -22.70 10.87 14.44
C SER A 113 -21.86 12.10 14.11
N MET A 114 -21.04 12.02 13.05
CA MET A 114 -20.12 13.07 12.64
C MET A 114 -20.80 14.13 11.79
N THR A 115 -20.33 15.37 11.90
CA THR A 115 -20.76 16.47 11.03
C THR A 115 -20.17 16.31 9.62
N VAL A 116 -20.75 17.01 8.64
CA VAL A 116 -20.23 16.99 7.26
C VAL A 116 -18.77 17.45 7.21
N LYS A 117 -18.43 18.48 7.99
CA LYS A 117 -17.05 18.97 8.12
C LYS A 117 -16.10 17.91 8.67
N GLU A 118 -16.49 17.21 9.72
CA GLU A 118 -15.68 16.13 10.31
C GLU A 118 -15.49 14.96 9.32
N LEU A 119 -16.51 14.63 8.54
CA LEU A 119 -16.43 13.65 7.47
C LEU A 119 -15.44 14.07 6.37
N LEU A 120 -15.50 15.33 5.91
CA LEU A 120 -14.55 15.86 4.91
C LEU A 120 -13.12 15.93 5.44
N GLN A 121 -12.94 16.32 6.70
CA GLN A 121 -11.64 16.28 7.38
C GLN A 121 -11.07 14.85 7.41
N THR A 122 -11.91 13.86 7.70
CA THR A 122 -11.53 12.43 7.67
C THR A 122 -11.07 12.00 6.27
N VAL A 123 -11.69 12.50 5.20
CA VAL A 123 -11.22 12.27 3.82
C VAL A 123 -9.82 12.83 3.62
N LEU A 124 -9.58 14.07 4.02
CA LEU A 124 -8.27 14.73 3.84
C LEU A 124 -7.15 14.02 4.62
N GLU A 125 -7.44 13.58 5.85
CA GLU A 125 -6.50 12.81 6.66
C GLU A 125 -6.20 11.44 6.05
N THR A 126 -7.24 10.74 5.59
CA THR A 126 -7.09 9.47 4.86
C THR A 126 -6.26 9.68 3.60
N GLN A 127 -6.42 10.80 2.91
CA GLN A 127 -5.64 11.11 1.72
C GLN A 127 -4.17 11.39 2.05
N GLN A 128 -3.89 12.09 3.14
CA GLN A 128 -2.53 12.30 3.63
C GLN A 128 -1.84 10.94 3.94
N GLN A 129 -2.56 10.00 4.53
CA GLN A 129 -2.07 8.63 4.78
C GLN A 129 -1.82 7.86 3.48
N ARG A 130 -2.67 8.02 2.46
CA ARG A 130 -2.44 7.44 1.12
C ARG A 130 -1.15 7.97 0.50
N VAL A 131 -0.90 9.28 0.60
CA VAL A 131 0.34 9.90 0.11
C VAL A 131 1.56 9.30 0.82
N ALA A 132 1.52 9.16 2.15
CA ALA A 132 2.59 8.51 2.91
C ALA A 132 2.80 7.04 2.49
N THR A 133 1.71 6.31 2.24
CA THR A 133 1.76 4.92 1.75
C THR A 133 2.45 4.82 0.38
N TYR A 134 2.12 5.72 -0.56
CA TYR A 134 2.81 5.81 -1.85
C TYR A 134 4.31 6.11 -1.70
N GLN A 135 4.67 7.00 -0.78
CA GLN A 135 6.08 7.32 -0.52
C GLN A 135 6.85 6.09 -0.03
N GLY A 136 6.31 5.34 0.93
CA GLY A 136 6.90 4.09 1.40
C GLY A 136 7.02 3.03 0.31
N TYR A 137 6.01 2.94 -0.57
CA TYR A 137 6.02 2.01 -1.69
C TYR A 137 7.11 2.35 -2.73
N ASN A 138 7.23 3.64 -3.09
CA ASN A 138 8.27 4.13 -4.01
C ASN A 138 9.68 4.00 -3.41
N GLN A 139 9.82 4.21 -2.10
CA GLN A 139 11.09 4.00 -1.40
C GLN A 139 11.50 2.53 -1.43
N SER A 140 10.55 1.61 -1.24
CA SER A 140 10.79 0.17 -1.33
C SER A 140 11.31 -0.23 -2.71
N LEU A 141 10.74 0.32 -3.80
CA LEU A 141 11.28 0.11 -5.14
C LEU A 141 12.73 0.60 -5.22
N THR A 142 13.02 1.81 -4.74
CA THR A 142 14.37 2.39 -4.79
C THR A 142 15.39 1.48 -4.10
N GLN A 143 15.05 0.90 -2.95
CA GLN A 143 15.90 -0.05 -2.23
C GLN A 143 16.12 -1.35 -3.01
N VAL A 144 15.09 -1.86 -3.68
CA VAL A 144 15.17 -3.07 -4.51
C VAL A 144 16.03 -2.82 -5.75
N LEU A 145 15.89 -1.66 -6.37
CA LEU A 145 16.74 -1.21 -7.46
C LEU A 145 18.18 -0.91 -7.01
N GLN A 146 18.50 -0.88 -5.72
CA GLN A 146 19.88 -0.77 -5.23
C GLN A 146 20.44 -2.14 -4.85
N SER A 147 19.67 -2.91 -4.08
CA SER A 147 20.08 -4.19 -3.48
C SER A 147 19.93 -5.41 -4.39
N ALA A 148 19.14 -5.31 -5.47
CA ALA A 148 18.68 -6.45 -6.27
C ALA A 148 17.87 -7.52 -5.49
N ASN A 149 17.41 -7.22 -4.27
CA ASN A 149 16.61 -8.14 -3.48
C ASN A 149 15.12 -8.02 -3.85
N MET A 150 14.66 -8.83 -4.80
CA MET A 150 13.25 -8.85 -5.24
C MET A 150 12.27 -9.39 -4.18
N THR A 151 12.73 -10.21 -3.24
CA THR A 151 11.86 -10.77 -2.19
C THR A 151 11.34 -9.67 -1.26
N ALA A 152 12.18 -8.69 -0.91
CA ALA A 152 11.77 -7.53 -0.12
C ALA A 152 10.68 -6.71 -0.82
N TYR A 153 10.75 -6.60 -2.15
CA TYR A 153 9.73 -5.89 -2.94
C TYR A 153 8.34 -6.53 -2.82
N MET A 154 8.26 -7.86 -2.89
CA MET A 154 6.99 -8.58 -2.78
C MET A 154 6.32 -8.35 -1.41
N SER A 155 7.11 -8.34 -0.34
CA SER A 155 6.63 -7.99 1.00
C SER A 155 6.10 -6.56 1.06
N SER A 156 6.81 -5.59 0.47
CA SER A 156 6.36 -4.21 0.40
C SER A 156 5.08 -4.05 -0.44
N CYS A 157 4.93 -4.81 -1.53
CA CYS A 157 3.70 -4.83 -2.32
C CYS A 157 2.51 -5.32 -1.47
N ALA A 158 2.67 -6.45 -0.78
CA ALA A 158 1.62 -7.00 0.08
C ALA A 158 1.20 -5.99 1.16
N HIS A 159 2.17 -5.39 1.84
CA HIS A 159 1.95 -4.35 2.84
C HIS A 159 1.22 -3.12 2.27
N THR A 160 1.66 -2.63 1.11
CA THR A 160 1.05 -1.47 0.44
C THR A 160 -0.38 -1.76 0.01
N THR A 161 -0.65 -2.94 -0.56
CA THR A 161 -2.01 -3.37 -0.93
C THR A 161 -2.92 -3.46 0.29
N ALA A 162 -2.40 -4.02 1.39
CA ALA A 162 -3.07 -4.07 2.69
C ALA A 162 -3.45 -2.66 3.20
N ALA A 163 -2.50 -1.73 3.21
CA ALA A 163 -2.74 -0.34 3.61
C ALA A 163 -3.82 0.32 2.73
N PHE A 164 -3.69 0.23 1.40
CA PHE A 164 -4.68 0.83 0.49
C PHE A 164 -6.07 0.23 0.62
N ALA A 165 -6.20 -1.07 0.95
CA ALA A 165 -7.49 -1.68 1.19
C ALA A 165 -8.20 -1.01 2.38
N VAL A 166 -7.51 -0.86 3.51
CA VAL A 166 -8.04 -0.18 4.71
C VAL A 166 -8.43 1.26 4.40
N LEU A 167 -7.53 2.02 3.77
CA LEU A 167 -7.79 3.41 3.39
C LEU A 167 -8.94 3.54 2.39
N SER A 168 -9.19 2.52 1.55
CA SER A 168 -10.31 2.52 0.59
C SER A 168 -11.64 2.23 1.25
N ASP A 169 -11.66 1.34 2.22
CA ASP A 169 -12.84 1.03 3.00
C ASP A 169 -13.26 2.25 3.84
N THR A 170 -12.31 2.97 4.44
CA THR A 170 -12.58 4.23 5.16
C THR A 170 -13.22 5.28 4.26
N ILE A 171 -12.62 5.60 3.11
CA ILE A 171 -13.21 6.58 2.17
C ILE A 171 -14.60 6.12 1.69
N ARG A 172 -14.78 4.82 1.43
CA ARG A 172 -16.08 4.30 0.99
C ARG A 172 -17.16 4.50 2.06
N ALA A 173 -16.83 4.25 3.32
CA ALA A 173 -17.74 4.45 4.44
C ALA A 173 -18.09 5.94 4.60
N VAL A 174 -17.09 6.82 4.60
CA VAL A 174 -17.29 8.29 4.67
C VAL A 174 -18.17 8.78 3.52
N ARG A 175 -17.90 8.32 2.30
CA ARG A 175 -18.69 8.67 1.10
C ARG A 175 -20.17 8.30 1.23
N GLN A 176 -20.50 7.20 1.90
CA GLN A 176 -21.89 6.78 2.12
C GLN A 176 -22.63 7.66 3.14
N ALA A 177 -21.90 8.31 4.05
CA ALA A 177 -22.46 9.23 5.05
C ALA A 177 -22.61 10.67 4.51
N LEU A 178 -21.91 11.01 3.42
CA LEU A 178 -21.92 12.36 2.85
C LEU A 178 -23.15 12.64 1.95
N PRO A 179 -23.58 13.92 1.86
CA PRO A 179 -24.57 14.37 0.88
C PRO A 179 -24.16 14.02 -0.57
N PRO A 180 -25.13 13.79 -1.49
CA PRO A 180 -24.85 13.32 -2.85
C PRO A 180 -23.86 14.20 -3.65
N LYS A 181 -23.89 15.53 -3.47
CA LYS A 181 -22.96 16.47 -4.12
C LYS A 181 -21.51 16.15 -3.72
N LEU A 182 -21.25 16.04 -2.41
CA LEU A 182 -19.93 15.77 -1.86
C LEU A 182 -19.49 14.32 -2.15
N ALA A 183 -20.41 13.36 -2.07
CA ALA A 183 -20.13 11.97 -2.43
C ALA A 183 -19.65 11.80 -3.88
N LYS A 184 -20.12 12.66 -4.80
CA LYS A 184 -19.64 12.71 -6.19
C LYS A 184 -18.19 13.20 -6.27
N LEU A 185 -17.83 14.26 -5.54
CA LEU A 185 -16.45 14.75 -5.45
C LEU A 185 -15.50 13.66 -4.95
N ILE A 186 -15.88 12.97 -3.88
CA ILE A 186 -15.10 11.85 -3.32
C ILE A 186 -14.98 10.71 -4.33
N THR A 187 -16.02 10.45 -5.13
CA THR A 187 -15.95 9.42 -6.18
C THR A 187 -14.95 9.78 -7.28
N ASN A 188 -14.90 11.06 -7.70
CA ASN A 188 -13.90 11.52 -8.67
C ASN A 188 -12.49 11.37 -8.11
N LEU A 189 -12.26 11.81 -6.86
CA LEU A 189 -10.99 11.63 -6.17
C LEU A 189 -10.54 10.15 -6.17
N GLN A 190 -11.45 9.23 -5.82
CA GLN A 190 -11.15 7.79 -5.82
C GLN A 190 -10.80 7.24 -7.22
N GLN A 191 -11.40 7.77 -8.29
CA GLN A 191 -11.07 7.36 -9.66
C GLN A 191 -9.64 7.76 -10.04
N HIS A 192 -9.26 9.00 -9.78
CA HIS A 192 -7.88 9.46 -10.03
C HIS A 192 -6.88 8.70 -9.14
N GLU A 193 -7.21 8.41 -7.88
CA GLU A 193 -6.36 7.58 -7.01
C GLU A 193 -6.17 6.15 -7.53
N GLN A 194 -7.23 5.54 -8.06
CA GLN A 194 -7.15 4.22 -8.68
C GLN A 194 -6.24 4.24 -9.91
N GLN A 195 -6.37 5.27 -10.75
CA GLN A 195 -5.50 5.48 -11.91
C GLN A 195 -4.04 5.67 -11.49
N LYS A 196 -3.78 6.51 -10.47
CA LYS A 196 -2.44 6.71 -9.90
C LYS A 196 -1.83 5.40 -9.41
N LEU A 197 -2.60 4.56 -8.70
CA LEU A 197 -2.10 3.27 -8.22
C LEU A 197 -1.68 2.37 -9.39
N HIS A 198 -2.53 2.29 -10.41
CA HIS A 198 -2.27 1.50 -11.61
C HIS A 198 -1.01 1.98 -12.34
N LEU A 199 -0.90 3.29 -12.59
CA LEU A 199 0.26 3.91 -13.22
C LEU A 199 1.53 3.71 -12.39
N THR A 200 1.45 3.79 -11.06
CA THR A 200 2.59 3.57 -10.15
C THR A 200 3.08 2.14 -10.25
N ALA A 201 2.17 1.15 -10.26
CA ALA A 201 2.53 -0.25 -10.42
C ALA A 201 3.17 -0.52 -11.79
N ALA A 202 2.61 0.03 -12.86
CA ALA A 202 3.19 -0.08 -14.20
C ALA A 202 4.60 0.56 -14.26
N TRP A 203 4.74 1.75 -13.68
CA TRP A 203 6.02 2.47 -13.59
C TRP A 203 7.05 1.66 -12.81
N HIS A 204 6.67 1.00 -11.71
CA HIS A 204 7.55 0.12 -10.96
C HIS A 204 8.07 -1.06 -11.78
N LEU A 205 7.19 -1.75 -12.51
CA LEU A 205 7.57 -2.89 -13.34
C LEU A 205 8.54 -2.47 -14.46
N GLU A 206 8.27 -1.35 -15.12
CA GLU A 206 9.16 -0.82 -16.16
C GLU A 206 10.51 -0.37 -15.60
N ARG A 207 10.55 0.20 -14.39
CA ARG A 207 11.81 0.53 -13.70
C ARG A 207 12.65 -0.70 -13.35
N ILE A 208 12.01 -1.78 -12.90
CA ILE A 208 12.69 -3.07 -12.63
C ILE A 208 13.22 -3.65 -13.95
N ARG A 209 12.42 -3.62 -15.02
CA ARG A 209 12.81 -4.09 -16.34
C ARG A 209 14.00 -3.30 -16.91
N GLU A 210 13.95 -1.98 -16.83
CA GLU A 210 15.04 -1.09 -17.24
C GLU A 210 16.35 -1.42 -16.50
N ARG A 211 16.29 -1.62 -15.18
CA ARG A 211 17.47 -2.05 -14.40
C ARG A 211 18.02 -3.39 -14.87
N ASN A 212 17.17 -4.39 -15.05
CA ASN A 212 17.60 -5.73 -15.45
C ASN A 212 18.26 -5.71 -16.84
N GLU A 213 17.71 -4.95 -17.79
CA GLU A 213 18.29 -4.81 -19.12
C GLU A 213 19.67 -4.13 -19.07
N ASN A 214 19.81 -3.08 -18.24
CA ASN A 214 21.10 -2.39 -18.07
C ASN A 214 22.17 -3.31 -17.46
N MET A 215 21.81 -4.19 -16.52
CA MET A 215 22.77 -5.15 -15.93
C MET A 215 23.27 -6.21 -16.92
N ILE A 216 22.43 -6.64 -17.87
CA ILE A 216 22.81 -7.64 -18.87
C ILE A 216 23.76 -7.04 -19.92
N HIS A 217 23.53 -5.78 -20.31
CA HIS A 217 24.25 -5.12 -21.40
C HIS A 217 25.64 -4.59 -21.07
N ASP A 218 26.02 -4.47 -19.80
CA ASP A 218 27.39 -4.11 -19.40
C ASP A 218 28.43 -5.18 -19.78
N THR A 219 28.00 -6.39 -20.18
CA THR A 219 28.89 -7.52 -20.50
C THR A 219 28.99 -7.90 -21.98
N ASN A 220 28.07 -7.45 -22.83
CA ASN A 220 28.08 -7.72 -24.27
C ASN A 220 27.26 -6.66 -24.99
N SER A 221 27.73 -6.26 -26.19
CA SER A 221 27.18 -5.22 -27.09
C SER A 221 25.65 -5.25 -27.21
N GLY A 222 24.99 -4.68 -26.21
CA GLY A 222 23.55 -4.71 -26.03
C GLY A 222 22.83 -3.85 -27.04
N ASP A 223 21.60 -4.22 -27.33
CA ASP A 223 20.76 -3.56 -28.31
C ASP A 223 20.27 -2.23 -27.71
N LYS A 224 21.11 -1.18 -27.81
CA LYS A 224 20.88 0.18 -27.26
C LYS A 224 19.49 0.74 -27.56
N ARG A 225 18.84 0.24 -28.62
CA ARG A 225 17.48 0.55 -28.99
C ARG A 225 16.45 0.12 -27.93
N ILE A 226 16.60 -1.07 -27.35
CA ILE A 226 15.68 -1.60 -26.32
C ILE A 226 15.77 -0.74 -25.06
N ALA A 227 16.97 -0.48 -24.56
CA ALA A 227 17.19 0.40 -23.40
C ALA A 227 16.59 1.81 -23.62
N LYS A 228 16.73 2.37 -24.83
CA LYS A 228 16.13 3.65 -25.17
C LYS A 228 14.60 3.62 -25.15
N LEU A 229 13.98 2.56 -25.65
CA LEU A 229 12.52 2.40 -25.64
C LEU A 229 11.98 2.24 -24.21
N LEU A 230 12.66 1.46 -23.36
CA LEU A 230 12.29 1.32 -21.95
C LEU A 230 12.37 2.67 -21.22
N ASN A 231 13.46 3.42 -21.43
CA ASN A 231 13.62 4.73 -20.82
C ASN A 231 12.50 5.70 -21.24
N GLN A 232 12.12 5.69 -22.52
CA GLN A 232 10.97 6.46 -23.03
C GLN A 232 9.65 6.04 -22.39
N GLY A 233 9.41 4.73 -22.24
CA GLY A 233 8.23 4.19 -21.56
C GLY A 233 8.13 4.67 -20.12
N VAL A 234 9.26 4.63 -19.39
CA VAL A 234 9.29 5.12 -18.01
C VAL A 234 9.04 6.63 -17.91
N GLN A 235 9.64 7.43 -18.80
CA GLN A 235 9.39 8.88 -18.85
C GLN A 235 7.91 9.19 -19.13
N SER A 236 7.29 8.46 -20.05
CA SER A 236 5.86 8.63 -20.36
C SER A 236 4.96 8.30 -19.17
N LEU A 237 5.22 7.19 -18.47
CA LEU A 237 4.48 6.82 -17.25
C LEU A 237 4.67 7.85 -16.13
N GLN A 238 5.88 8.40 -15.98
CA GLN A 238 6.15 9.45 -15.01
C GLN A 238 5.38 10.74 -15.32
N GLN A 239 5.27 11.12 -16.59
CA GLN A 239 4.46 12.27 -17.01
C GLN A 239 2.97 12.04 -16.70
N GLN A 240 2.42 10.88 -17.06
CA GLN A 240 1.03 10.54 -16.77
C GLN A 240 0.74 10.51 -15.25
N LEU A 241 1.70 10.05 -14.45
CA LEU A 241 1.61 10.11 -12.99
C LEU A 241 1.53 11.54 -12.47
N GLN A 242 2.32 12.45 -13.05
CA GLN A 242 2.32 13.87 -12.66
C GLN A 242 0.97 14.52 -12.98
N GLU A 243 0.45 14.30 -14.20
CA GLU A 243 -0.88 14.76 -14.61
C GLU A 243 -1.97 14.23 -13.66
N CYS A 244 -1.93 12.94 -13.33
CA CYS A 244 -2.88 12.33 -12.40
C CYS A 244 -2.78 12.91 -10.96
N VAL A 245 -1.58 13.30 -10.52
CA VAL A 245 -1.40 13.97 -9.22
C VAL A 245 -2.00 15.38 -9.23
N GLU A 246 -1.92 16.09 -10.35
CA GLU A 246 -2.56 17.40 -10.52
C GLU A 246 -4.08 17.27 -10.42
N GLU A 247 -4.70 16.31 -11.12
CA GLU A 247 -6.14 16.02 -11.01
C GLU A 247 -6.58 15.67 -9.58
N ILE A 248 -5.76 14.91 -8.85
CA ILE A 248 -6.01 14.60 -7.44
C ILE A 248 -5.97 15.88 -6.59
N ASN A 249 -4.99 16.77 -6.83
CA ASN A 249 -4.87 18.01 -6.08
C ASN A 249 -6.04 18.95 -6.36
N GLU A 250 -6.52 19.03 -7.61
CA GLU A 250 -7.75 19.76 -7.95
C GLU A 250 -8.95 19.26 -7.14
N CYS A 251 -9.15 17.93 -7.06
CA CYS A 251 -10.20 17.35 -6.23
C CYS A 251 -10.04 17.68 -4.73
N ILE A 252 -8.79 17.70 -4.22
CA ILE A 252 -8.50 18.06 -2.82
C ILE A 252 -8.85 19.52 -2.54
N GLU A 253 -8.51 20.45 -3.43
CA GLU A 253 -8.87 21.85 -3.27
C GLU A 253 -10.39 22.04 -3.32
N GLU A 254 -11.11 21.35 -4.20
CA GLU A 254 -12.58 21.36 -4.21
C GLU A 254 -13.19 20.88 -2.89
N ILE A 255 -12.61 19.84 -2.28
CA ILE A 255 -13.03 19.35 -0.96
C ILE A 255 -12.76 20.40 0.13
N ARG A 256 -11.62 21.09 0.08
CA ARG A 256 -11.31 22.18 1.03
C ARG A 256 -12.27 23.36 0.88
N TYR A 257 -12.63 23.74 -0.33
CA TYR A 257 -13.65 24.76 -0.56
C TYR A 257 -14.99 24.35 0.02
N ALA A 258 -15.44 23.11 -0.25
CA ALA A 258 -16.67 22.59 0.33
C ALA A 258 -16.64 22.58 1.87
N MET A 259 -15.49 22.27 2.48
CA MET A 259 -15.34 22.29 3.93
C MET A 259 -15.48 23.71 4.51
N MET A 260 -14.95 24.74 3.85
CA MET A 260 -15.12 26.14 4.27
C MET A 260 -16.57 26.61 4.10
N GLU A 261 -17.27 26.21 3.02
CA GLU A 261 -18.69 26.53 2.83
C GLU A 261 -19.56 25.99 3.98
N GLU A 262 -19.27 24.79 4.49
CA GLU A 262 -19.98 24.22 5.64
C GLU A 262 -19.67 24.95 6.96
N GLU A 263 -18.45 25.49 7.14
CA GLU A 263 -18.09 26.29 8.32
C GLU A 263 -18.85 27.62 8.39
N ASP A 264 -19.13 28.24 7.25
CA ASP A 264 -19.91 29.48 7.18
C ASP A 264 -21.39 29.21 7.49
N ASN A 265 -21.94 28.09 7.00
CA ASN A 265 -23.33 27.70 7.25
C ASN A 265 -23.60 27.34 8.73
N GLU A 266 -22.61 26.87 9.48
CA GLU A 266 -22.74 26.57 10.92
C GLU A 266 -22.76 27.84 11.80
N GLN A 267 -22.32 28.99 11.27
CA GLN A 267 -22.24 30.25 12.01
C GLN A 267 -23.47 31.15 11.87
N GLU A 268 -24.37 30.84 10.93
CA GLU A 268 -25.65 31.53 10.71
C GLU A 268 -26.82 30.93 11.52
#